data_AF-A0A4Y7PE82-F1
#
_entry.id   AF-A0A4Y7PE82-F1
#
_cell.length_a   1.000
_cell.length_b   1.000
_cell.length_c   1.000
_cell.angle_alpha   90.00
_cell.angle_beta   90.00
_cell.angle_gamma   90.00
#
_symmetry.space_group_name_H-M   'P 1'
#
loop_
_entity.id
_entity.type
_entity.pdbx_description
1 polymer ?
#
loop_
_entity_poly.entity_id
_entity_poly.type
_entity_poly.pdbx_seq_one_letter_code
_entity_poly.pdbx_strand_id
1 'polypeptide(L)'
;KYRRVFISPETATDPAFREAVLSKDSFYKHLRAVVIDESHCISHWGSAFRDEYSMLGLLRGRLPTNVPLLVASATLPPHVMNDISEKLGLSSDCKLIRMSNARYNVGLQVRQITGKESTKAALRFTIPHDAQKAEDIPVQLIYCNTVNETQDICEALRAWLLEQNIRPDCVAFYNAKVGSTTKRKLEERLRNGDLRILVCTDAVGMGCDMRNIERVVIWKLPPSFCALVQRCGRAARDFSRYGTAVLMVPASTFSSTIPAEVSSTSVAQTTSTPRDPTPSGPDENATQAADVSEPIQAEDNEDLGSFGVLEEGVVLAAGRELVLVPEGGLRVETAVNDQEIDENSSENRTTKKMDPFGELESRYLTEYVSTTSCRWNVWNRFFENDKKGVNPPPSMCKRLPDKPCCDNCEPDEFIVDRTTVIGASGLKRGKKRKFPESLVNSIREALRKWRHDYFFSLDMYKGLTSISSTTLMSNDVIDQIATCGDRL
;
A
#
# COMPACT_ATOMS: atom_id res chain seq x y z
N LYS A 1 7.11 -35.92 -22.68
CA LYS A 1 8.30 -35.41 -21.94
C LYS A 1 7.93 -34.28 -20.97
N TYR A 2 7.24 -33.23 -21.43
CA TYR A 2 6.76 -32.14 -20.56
C TYR A 2 5.24 -32.14 -20.51
N ARG A 3 4.66 -31.95 -19.31
CA ARG A 3 3.20 -31.85 -19.10
C ARG A 3 2.70 -30.42 -18.93
N ARG A 4 3.61 -29.50 -18.58
CA ARG A 4 3.36 -28.06 -18.35
C ARG A 4 4.55 -27.29 -18.90
N VAL A 5 4.29 -26.18 -19.56
CA VAL A 5 5.31 -25.27 -20.10
C VAL A 5 4.96 -23.88 -19.60
N PHE A 6 5.89 -23.26 -18.88
CA PHE A 6 5.77 -21.88 -18.42
C PHE A 6 6.51 -21.00 -19.40
N ILE A 7 5.83 -19.96 -19.90
CA ILE A 7 6.38 -18.97 -20.81
C ILE A 7 5.96 -17.59 -20.34
N SER A 8 6.79 -16.60 -20.62
CA SER A 8 6.45 -15.21 -20.38
C SER A 8 5.56 -14.66 -21.52
N PRO A 9 4.80 -13.57 -21.31
CA PRO A 9 4.00 -12.94 -22.36
C PRO A 9 4.84 -12.52 -23.57
N GLU A 10 6.05 -12.04 -23.33
CA GLU A 10 7.02 -11.62 -24.34
C GLU A 10 7.37 -12.82 -25.25
N THR A 11 7.65 -13.98 -24.67
CA THR A 11 7.92 -15.22 -25.43
C THR A 11 6.67 -15.73 -26.16
N ALA A 12 5.49 -15.63 -25.52
CA ALA A 12 4.23 -16.13 -26.10
C ALA A 12 3.82 -15.36 -27.36
N THR A 13 4.17 -14.08 -27.41
CA THR A 13 3.80 -13.15 -28.50
C THR A 13 4.84 -13.12 -29.62
N ASP A 14 6.10 -13.50 -29.33
CA ASP A 14 7.23 -13.56 -30.24
C ASP A 14 6.95 -14.39 -31.53
N PRO A 15 7.15 -13.80 -32.73
CA PRO A 15 7.11 -14.52 -34.00
C PRO A 15 8.01 -15.77 -34.06
N ALA A 16 9.20 -15.74 -33.47
CA ALA A 16 10.13 -16.86 -33.51
C ALA A 16 9.58 -18.06 -32.72
N PHE A 17 8.99 -17.82 -31.55
CA PHE A 17 8.30 -18.87 -30.77
C PHE A 17 7.10 -19.42 -31.53
N ARG A 18 6.34 -18.55 -32.20
CA ARG A 18 5.24 -18.98 -33.07
C ARG A 18 5.74 -19.91 -34.17
N GLU A 19 6.80 -19.57 -34.89
CA GLU A 19 7.31 -20.38 -36.00
C GLU A 19 7.92 -21.70 -35.50
N ALA A 20 8.68 -21.66 -34.42
CA ALA A 20 9.38 -22.83 -33.89
C ALA A 20 8.46 -23.80 -33.16
N VAL A 21 7.43 -23.30 -32.46
CA VAL A 21 6.61 -24.10 -31.54
C VAL A 21 5.15 -24.09 -31.92
N LEU A 22 4.50 -22.92 -31.90
CA LEU A 22 3.04 -22.87 -32.07
C LEU A 22 2.65 -23.40 -33.45
N SER A 23 3.34 -23.02 -34.53
CA SER A 23 3.00 -23.45 -35.90
C SER A 23 3.16 -24.96 -36.16
N LYS A 24 3.77 -25.73 -35.24
CA LYS A 24 4.04 -27.15 -35.44
C LYS A 24 2.83 -28.00 -35.07
N ASP A 25 2.33 -28.76 -36.03
CA ASP A 25 1.23 -29.72 -35.83
C ASP A 25 1.52 -30.73 -34.70
N SER A 26 2.79 -31.14 -34.56
CA SER A 26 3.23 -32.02 -33.47
C SER A 26 3.01 -31.42 -32.08
N PHE A 27 3.09 -30.09 -31.94
CA PHE A 27 2.80 -29.41 -30.69
C PHE A 27 1.29 -29.32 -30.44
N TYR A 28 0.52 -28.87 -31.44
CA TYR A 28 -0.93 -28.72 -31.31
C TYR A 28 -1.66 -30.02 -30.95
N LYS A 29 -1.25 -31.15 -31.53
CA LYS A 29 -1.81 -32.48 -31.21
C LYS A 29 -1.74 -32.83 -29.72
N HIS A 30 -0.79 -32.23 -29.00
CA HIS A 30 -0.57 -32.46 -27.57
C HIS A 30 -1.00 -31.28 -26.68
N LEU A 31 -1.33 -30.12 -27.26
CA LEU A 31 -1.82 -28.98 -26.50
C LEU A 31 -3.24 -29.28 -26.00
N ARG A 32 -3.46 -29.08 -24.70
CA ARG A 32 -4.75 -29.39 -24.04
C ARG A 32 -5.42 -28.18 -23.44
N ALA A 33 -4.66 -27.17 -23.06
CA ALA A 33 -5.16 -25.92 -22.52
C ALA A 33 -4.06 -24.86 -22.57
N VAL A 34 -4.46 -23.61 -22.61
CA VAL A 34 -3.60 -22.46 -22.33
C VAL A 34 -4.15 -21.76 -21.10
N VAL A 35 -3.27 -21.41 -20.17
CA VAL A 35 -3.65 -20.73 -18.92
C VAL A 35 -2.92 -19.38 -18.90
N ILE A 36 -3.68 -18.30 -18.82
CA ILE A 36 -3.18 -16.96 -18.55
C ILE A 36 -3.37 -16.72 -17.06
N ASP A 37 -2.27 -16.79 -16.32
CA ASP A 37 -2.23 -16.45 -14.90
C ASP A 37 -2.03 -14.94 -14.71
N GLU A 38 -2.40 -14.42 -13.54
CA GLU A 38 -2.37 -12.99 -13.22
C GLU A 38 -2.98 -12.10 -14.32
N SER A 39 -4.11 -12.55 -14.89
CA SER A 39 -4.75 -11.91 -16.04
C SER A 39 -5.17 -10.45 -15.79
N HIS A 40 -5.21 -10.01 -14.53
CA HIS A 40 -5.41 -8.61 -14.20
C HIS A 40 -4.33 -7.70 -14.82
N CYS A 41 -3.13 -8.22 -15.12
CA CYS A 41 -2.07 -7.50 -15.82
C CYS A 41 -2.46 -7.03 -17.24
N ILE A 42 -3.47 -7.67 -17.87
CA ILE A 42 -4.03 -7.24 -19.17
C ILE A 42 -4.76 -5.88 -19.04
N SER A 43 -5.29 -5.62 -17.85
CA SER A 43 -6.14 -4.49 -17.54
C SER A 43 -5.47 -3.44 -16.65
N HIS A 44 -4.33 -3.74 -16.02
CA HIS A 44 -3.74 -2.89 -14.98
C HIS A 44 -3.02 -1.66 -15.52
N TRP A 45 -3.27 -0.53 -14.85
CA TRP A 45 -2.75 0.79 -15.15
C TRP A 45 -1.74 1.22 -14.07
N GLY A 46 -0.49 1.47 -14.48
CA GLY A 46 0.62 1.85 -13.62
C GLY A 46 1.97 1.68 -14.34
N SER A 47 3.08 2.11 -13.72
CA SER A 47 4.44 2.10 -14.31
C SER A 47 5.02 0.70 -14.61
N ALA A 48 4.26 -0.36 -14.32
CA ALA A 48 4.59 -1.75 -14.62
C ALA A 48 3.60 -2.38 -15.62
N PHE A 49 2.98 -1.57 -16.49
CA PHE A 49 2.24 -2.09 -17.64
C PHE A 49 3.20 -2.96 -18.47
N ARG A 50 2.78 -4.20 -18.73
CA ARG A 50 3.43 -5.07 -19.70
C ARG A 50 2.54 -5.08 -20.92
N ASP A 51 2.87 -4.24 -21.89
CA ASP A 51 2.19 -4.15 -23.19
C ASP A 51 1.94 -5.57 -23.76
N GLU A 52 2.86 -6.50 -23.51
CA GLU A 52 2.82 -7.87 -23.99
C GLU A 52 1.65 -8.70 -23.41
N TYR A 53 1.16 -8.40 -22.20
CA TYR A 53 -0.06 -9.04 -21.68
C TYR A 53 -1.28 -8.67 -22.50
N SER A 54 -1.39 -7.41 -22.96
CA SER A 54 -2.50 -6.97 -23.81
C SER A 54 -2.53 -7.69 -25.15
N MET A 55 -1.36 -8.10 -25.65
CA MET A 55 -1.19 -8.83 -26.90
C MET A 55 -1.54 -10.32 -26.80
N LEU A 56 -1.79 -10.86 -25.60
CA LEU A 56 -2.13 -12.29 -25.43
C LEU A 56 -3.44 -12.68 -26.12
N GLY A 57 -4.32 -11.72 -26.43
CA GLY A 57 -5.51 -11.95 -27.26
C GLY A 57 -5.16 -12.55 -28.64
N LEU A 58 -3.97 -12.22 -29.19
CA LEU A 58 -3.48 -12.76 -30.45
C LEU A 58 -3.32 -14.28 -30.44
N LEU A 59 -3.12 -14.89 -29.27
CA LEU A 59 -3.02 -16.34 -29.15
C LEU A 59 -4.29 -17.03 -29.63
N ARG A 60 -5.47 -16.41 -29.48
CA ARG A 60 -6.73 -17.04 -29.92
C ARG A 60 -6.85 -17.17 -31.43
N GLY A 61 -6.24 -16.27 -32.20
CA GLY A 61 -6.13 -16.42 -33.65
C GLY A 61 -5.03 -17.41 -34.09
N ARG A 62 -4.14 -17.79 -33.18
CA ARG A 62 -3.02 -18.70 -33.46
C ARG A 62 -3.33 -20.14 -33.03
N LEU A 63 -4.13 -20.31 -31.98
CA LEU A 63 -4.46 -21.61 -31.39
C LEU A 63 -5.67 -22.26 -32.08
N PRO A 64 -5.71 -23.62 -32.16
CA PRO A 64 -6.90 -24.34 -32.59
C PRO A 64 -8.13 -24.01 -31.71
N THR A 65 -9.30 -23.93 -32.33
CA THR A 65 -10.55 -23.57 -31.65
C THR A 65 -10.99 -24.55 -30.55
N ASN A 66 -10.49 -25.79 -30.60
CA ASN A 66 -10.77 -26.82 -29.60
C ASN A 66 -9.84 -26.75 -28.37
N VAL A 67 -8.85 -25.85 -28.33
CA VAL A 67 -7.97 -25.67 -27.18
C VAL A 67 -8.60 -24.62 -26.23
N PRO A 68 -9.00 -25.01 -25.01
CA PRO A 68 -9.56 -24.06 -24.05
C PRO A 68 -8.50 -23.06 -23.56
N LEU A 69 -8.91 -21.80 -23.45
CA LEU A 69 -8.16 -20.72 -22.80
C LEU A 69 -8.75 -20.49 -21.41
N LEU A 70 -7.92 -20.67 -20.38
CA LEU A 70 -8.27 -20.38 -19.00
C LEU A 70 -7.62 -19.05 -18.63
N VAL A 71 -8.40 -18.18 -17.99
CA VAL A 71 -7.97 -16.84 -17.59
C VAL A 71 -8.18 -16.74 -16.09
N ALA A 72 -7.08 -16.58 -15.34
CA ALA A 72 -7.08 -16.66 -13.89
C ALA A 72 -6.45 -15.42 -13.26
N SER A 73 -7.09 -14.90 -12.21
CA SER A 73 -6.55 -13.87 -11.34
C SER A 73 -7.31 -13.84 -10.01
N ALA A 74 -6.62 -13.50 -8.93
CA ALA A 74 -7.20 -13.43 -7.59
C ALA A 74 -8.07 -12.17 -7.36
N THR A 75 -7.73 -11.07 -8.03
CA THR A 75 -8.43 -9.79 -7.89
C THR A 75 -8.96 -9.33 -9.24
N LEU A 76 -10.21 -9.68 -9.51
CA LEU A 76 -10.95 -9.31 -10.72
C LEU A 76 -12.25 -8.59 -10.33
N PRO A 77 -12.21 -7.26 -10.08
CA PRO A 77 -13.43 -6.47 -10.00
C PRO A 77 -14.12 -6.41 -11.38
N PRO A 78 -15.43 -6.08 -11.44
CA PRO A 78 -16.21 -6.18 -12.68
C PRO A 78 -15.63 -5.41 -13.87
N HIS A 79 -15.12 -4.19 -13.64
CA HIS A 79 -14.54 -3.37 -14.70
C HIS A 79 -13.27 -3.99 -15.31
N VAL A 80 -12.37 -4.53 -14.48
CA VAL A 80 -11.18 -5.28 -14.93
C VAL A 80 -11.57 -6.55 -15.69
N MET A 81 -12.57 -7.28 -15.19
CA MET A 81 -13.05 -8.51 -15.85
C MET A 81 -13.64 -8.22 -17.23
N ASN A 82 -14.42 -7.15 -17.37
CA ASN A 82 -14.99 -6.74 -18.66
C ASN A 82 -13.88 -6.35 -19.65
N ASP A 83 -12.91 -5.56 -19.20
CA ASP A 83 -11.76 -5.15 -20.02
C ASP A 83 -10.89 -6.34 -20.48
N ILE A 84 -10.62 -7.30 -19.58
CA ILE A 84 -9.94 -8.56 -19.95
C ILE A 84 -10.75 -9.33 -20.99
N SER A 85 -12.07 -9.41 -20.81
CA SER A 85 -12.96 -10.13 -21.71
C SER A 85 -12.93 -9.52 -23.11
N GLU A 86 -12.96 -8.18 -23.20
CA GLU A 86 -12.85 -7.45 -24.45
C GLU A 86 -11.48 -7.62 -25.12
N LYS A 87 -10.38 -7.38 -24.39
CA LYS A 87 -9.01 -7.46 -24.93
C LYS A 87 -8.60 -8.87 -25.35
N LEU A 88 -9.06 -9.90 -24.64
CA LEU A 88 -8.89 -11.29 -25.05
C LEU A 88 -9.96 -11.75 -26.04
N GLY A 89 -10.97 -10.93 -26.33
CA GLY A 89 -12.12 -11.24 -27.19
C GLY A 89 -12.97 -12.41 -26.71
N LEU A 90 -12.98 -12.70 -25.40
CA LEU A 90 -13.67 -13.86 -24.82
C LEU A 90 -15.12 -13.90 -25.29
N SER A 91 -15.58 -15.09 -25.67
CA SER A 91 -16.95 -15.29 -26.14
C SER A 91 -17.95 -15.01 -25.03
N SER A 92 -19.17 -14.59 -25.40
CA SER A 92 -20.25 -14.33 -24.45
C SER A 92 -20.70 -15.58 -23.68
N ASP A 93 -20.43 -16.78 -24.22
CA ASP A 93 -20.69 -18.07 -23.56
C ASP A 93 -19.52 -18.56 -22.67
N CYS A 94 -18.46 -17.75 -22.52
CA CYS A 94 -17.32 -18.05 -21.65
C CYS A 94 -17.80 -18.37 -20.23
N LYS A 95 -17.42 -19.54 -19.73
CA LYS A 95 -17.80 -19.97 -18.38
C LYS A 95 -17.06 -19.14 -17.34
N LEU A 96 -17.82 -18.40 -16.55
CA LEU A 96 -17.30 -17.55 -15.50
C LEU A 96 -17.41 -18.25 -14.14
N ILE A 97 -16.27 -18.50 -13.52
CA ILE A 97 -16.18 -19.06 -12.16
C ILE A 97 -15.70 -17.94 -11.23
N ARG A 98 -16.60 -17.43 -10.39
CA ARG A 98 -16.30 -16.36 -9.43
C ARG A 98 -16.49 -16.85 -8.00
N MET A 99 -15.40 -16.85 -7.25
CA MET A 99 -15.42 -17.03 -5.80
C MET A 99 -15.22 -15.69 -5.09
N SER A 100 -15.85 -15.53 -3.93
CA SER A 100 -15.62 -14.37 -3.07
C SER A 100 -14.14 -14.33 -2.67
N ASN A 101 -13.55 -13.14 -2.73
CA ASN A 101 -12.20 -12.89 -2.21
C ASN A 101 -12.23 -12.34 -0.77
N ALA A 102 -13.41 -12.32 -0.13
CA ALA A 102 -13.55 -11.88 1.24
C ALA A 102 -12.79 -12.82 2.18
N ARG A 103 -12.03 -12.21 3.09
CA ARG A 103 -11.18 -12.88 4.08
C ARG A 103 -11.62 -12.47 5.48
N TYR A 104 -12.83 -12.87 5.86
CA TYR A 104 -13.44 -12.45 7.14
C TYR A 104 -12.72 -12.97 8.39
N ASN A 105 -11.68 -13.79 8.23
CA ASN A 105 -10.74 -14.14 9.28
C ASN A 105 -9.64 -13.07 9.49
N VAL A 106 -9.66 -11.98 8.72
CA VAL A 106 -8.74 -10.84 8.83
C VAL A 106 -9.51 -9.61 9.32
N GLY A 107 -9.14 -9.09 10.48
CA GLY A 107 -9.64 -7.80 10.97
C GLY A 107 -9.04 -6.63 10.21
N LEU A 108 -9.89 -5.70 9.78
CA LEU A 108 -9.47 -4.55 8.97
C LEU A 108 -9.34 -3.29 9.82
N GLN A 109 -8.23 -2.56 9.69
CA GLN A 109 -8.00 -1.33 10.43
C GLN A 109 -7.37 -0.26 9.55
N VAL A 110 -7.75 1.01 9.75
CA VAL A 110 -7.01 2.16 9.23
C VAL A 110 -6.49 2.99 10.40
N ARG A 111 -5.20 3.31 10.39
CA ARG A 111 -4.55 4.16 11.39
C ARG A 111 -3.98 5.41 10.75
N GLN A 112 -4.08 6.52 11.46
CA GLN A 112 -3.36 7.73 11.09
C GLN A 112 -1.86 7.58 11.40
N ILE A 113 -1.01 8.05 10.50
CA ILE A 113 0.42 8.24 10.76
C ILE A 113 0.56 9.46 11.66
N THR A 114 0.88 9.22 12.93
CA THR A 114 1.14 10.25 13.93
C THR A 114 2.62 10.65 13.94
N GLY A 115 2.90 11.91 14.29
CA GLY A 115 4.27 12.45 14.32
C GLY A 115 4.87 12.69 12.93
N LYS A 116 6.18 12.96 12.90
CA LYS A 116 6.91 13.16 11.64
C LYS A 116 7.11 11.82 10.94
N GLU A 117 6.71 11.71 9.68
CA GLU A 117 6.88 10.49 8.90
C GLU A 117 8.36 10.01 8.84
N SER A 118 9.31 10.93 8.90
CA SER A 118 10.74 10.63 8.93
C SER A 118 11.15 9.77 10.14
N THR A 119 10.47 9.89 11.28
CA THR A 119 10.81 9.11 12.48
C THR A 119 10.25 7.69 12.42
N LYS A 120 9.30 7.43 11.53
CA LYS A 120 8.56 6.16 11.44
C LYS A 120 7.84 5.77 12.74
N ALA A 121 7.76 6.63 13.75
CA ALA A 121 7.28 6.31 15.10
C ALA A 121 5.89 5.68 15.14
N ALA A 122 5.03 6.01 14.18
CA ALA A 122 3.71 5.40 14.04
C ALA A 122 3.76 3.87 13.83
N LEU A 123 4.90 3.28 13.44
CA LEU A 123 5.12 1.85 13.33
C LEU A 123 5.54 1.18 14.65
N ARG A 124 5.70 1.90 15.76
CA ARG A 124 6.20 1.30 17.01
C ARG A 124 5.30 0.15 17.52
N PHE A 125 3.98 0.23 17.29
CA PHE A 125 3.02 -0.83 17.62
C PHE A 125 3.30 -2.18 16.93
N THR A 126 4.15 -2.19 15.90
CA THR A 126 4.58 -3.42 15.25
C THR A 126 5.47 -4.28 16.16
N ILE A 127 6.08 -3.68 17.17
CA ILE A 127 6.84 -4.36 18.23
C ILE A 127 6.04 -4.18 19.53
N PRO A 128 5.45 -5.25 20.10
CA PRO A 128 4.72 -5.16 21.37
C PRO A 128 5.59 -4.53 22.47
N HIS A 129 4.99 -3.68 23.30
CA HIS A 129 5.73 -2.94 24.33
C HIS A 129 6.35 -3.87 25.39
N ASP A 130 5.65 -4.96 25.68
CA ASP A 130 6.05 -6.01 26.62
C ASP A 130 6.97 -7.07 26.01
N ALA A 131 7.30 -6.97 24.71
CA ALA A 131 8.21 -7.92 24.06
C ALA A 131 9.58 -7.92 24.76
N GLN A 132 10.03 -9.11 25.17
CA GLN A 132 11.34 -9.32 25.79
C GLN A 132 12.30 -10.06 24.85
N LYS A 133 11.74 -10.81 23.89
CA LYS A 133 12.48 -11.56 22.87
C LYS A 133 11.77 -11.46 21.52
N ALA A 134 12.48 -11.83 20.45
CA ALA A 134 11.95 -11.73 19.10
C ALA A 134 10.67 -12.56 18.92
N GLU A 135 10.57 -13.71 19.57
CA GLU A 135 9.44 -14.64 19.44
C GLU A 135 8.13 -14.05 19.98
N ASP A 136 8.19 -13.01 20.83
CA ASP A 136 7.01 -12.30 21.35
C ASP A 136 6.39 -11.36 20.30
N ILE A 137 7.15 -10.99 19.26
CA ILE A 137 6.69 -10.13 18.17
C ILE A 137 5.92 -10.99 17.16
N PRO A 138 4.68 -10.70 16.75
CA PRO A 138 3.97 -11.51 15.76
C PRO A 138 4.67 -11.51 14.39
N VAL A 139 4.58 -12.63 13.66
CA VAL A 139 5.09 -12.69 12.29
C VAL A 139 4.25 -11.79 11.39
N GLN A 140 4.88 -10.81 10.75
CA GLN A 140 4.17 -9.77 10.02
C GLN A 140 4.91 -9.24 8.79
N LEU A 141 4.13 -8.73 7.84
CA LEU A 141 4.63 -8.01 6.66
C LEU A 141 4.35 -6.53 6.79
N ILE A 142 5.30 -5.68 6.40
CA ILE A 142 5.11 -4.23 6.29
C ILE A 142 5.30 -3.85 4.84
N TYR A 143 4.22 -3.57 4.13
CA TYR A 143 4.24 -3.15 2.73
C TYR A 143 4.57 -1.67 2.58
N CYS A 144 5.51 -1.36 1.69
CA CYS A 144 5.91 -0.01 1.30
C CYS A 144 5.72 0.18 -0.20
N ASN A 145 5.53 1.42 -0.63
CA ASN A 145 5.37 1.74 -2.04
C ASN A 145 6.71 1.87 -2.76
N THR A 146 7.78 2.25 -2.04
CA THR A 146 9.11 2.44 -2.62
C THR A 146 10.16 1.52 -2.00
N VAL A 147 11.23 1.28 -2.76
CA VAL A 147 12.39 0.48 -2.31
C VAL A 147 13.10 1.15 -1.13
N ASN A 148 13.26 2.48 -1.16
CA ASN A 148 13.98 3.21 -0.12
C ASN A 148 13.22 3.13 1.22
N GLU A 149 11.89 3.29 1.20
CA GLU A 149 11.07 3.14 2.41
C GLU A 149 11.25 1.77 3.08
N THR A 150 11.46 0.70 2.30
CA THR A 150 11.71 -0.62 2.90
C THR A 150 12.98 -0.66 3.73
N GLN A 151 14.01 0.08 3.32
CA GLN A 151 15.29 0.16 4.03
C GLN A 151 15.17 1.06 5.26
N ASP A 152 14.63 2.28 5.09
CA ASP A 152 14.44 3.25 6.18
C ASP A 152 13.61 2.66 7.33
N ILE A 153 12.50 1.99 7.01
CA ILE A 153 11.64 1.36 8.02
C ILE A 153 12.36 0.19 8.69
N CYS A 154 13.09 -0.63 7.92
CA CYS A 154 13.85 -1.74 8.49
C CYS A 154 14.93 -1.25 9.46
N GLU A 155 15.61 -0.15 9.16
CA GLU A 155 16.62 0.46 10.02
C GLU A 155 16.00 1.02 11.31
N ALA A 156 14.89 1.76 11.20
CA ALA A 156 14.17 2.28 12.36
C ALA A 156 13.71 1.15 13.31
N LEU A 157 13.13 0.08 12.76
CA LEU A 157 12.71 -1.08 13.56
C LEU A 157 13.88 -1.77 14.25
N ARG A 158 15.02 -1.93 13.56
CA ARG A 158 16.21 -2.53 14.15
C ARG A 158 16.79 -1.69 15.29
N ALA A 159 16.80 -0.37 15.14
CA ALA A 159 17.24 0.53 16.21
C ALA A 159 16.36 0.38 17.45
N TRP A 160 15.04 0.35 17.29
CA TRP A 160 14.09 0.15 18.39
C TRP A 160 14.18 -1.21 19.08
N LEU A 161 14.54 -2.27 18.35
CA LEU A 161 14.79 -3.58 18.94
C LEU A 161 16.05 -3.59 19.79
N LEU A 162 17.11 -2.91 19.34
CA LEU A 162 18.34 -2.77 20.12
C LEU A 162 18.09 -2.02 21.43
N GLU A 163 17.25 -0.97 21.42
CA GLU A 163 16.81 -0.26 22.65
C GLU A 163 16.13 -1.20 23.65
N GLN A 164 15.40 -2.21 23.17
CA GLN A 164 14.71 -3.21 23.99
C GLN A 164 15.55 -4.47 24.23
N ASN A 165 16.83 -4.47 23.85
CA ASN A 165 17.73 -5.63 23.95
C ASN A 165 17.20 -6.89 23.22
N ILE A 166 16.41 -6.70 22.16
CA ILE A 166 15.92 -7.76 21.27
C ILE A 166 16.82 -7.84 20.05
N ARG A 167 17.08 -9.06 19.56
CA ARG A 167 17.92 -9.27 18.37
C ARG A 167 17.36 -8.53 17.14
N PRO A 168 18.14 -7.67 16.45
CA PRO A 168 17.66 -6.89 15.31
C PRO A 168 17.56 -7.71 14.01
N ASP A 169 18.21 -8.87 13.94
CA ASP A 169 18.20 -9.74 12.77
C ASP A 169 16.86 -10.47 12.56
N CYS A 170 15.92 -10.34 13.51
CA CYS A 170 14.53 -10.77 13.38
C CYS A 170 13.70 -9.83 12.48
N VAL A 171 14.29 -8.73 11.99
CA VAL A 171 13.72 -7.81 11.01
C VAL A 171 14.60 -7.74 9.77
N ALA A 172 13.99 -7.77 8.59
CA ALA A 172 14.67 -7.63 7.31
C ALA A 172 13.80 -6.92 6.28
N PHE A 173 14.40 -6.45 5.20
CA PHE A 173 13.67 -5.91 4.06
C PHE A 173 13.75 -6.85 2.84
N TYR A 174 12.74 -6.77 1.98
CA TYR A 174 12.65 -7.53 0.74
C TYR A 174 12.09 -6.64 -0.37
N ASN A 175 12.90 -6.43 -1.40
CA ASN A 175 12.53 -5.63 -2.56
C ASN A 175 13.21 -6.16 -3.83
N ALA A 176 13.01 -5.48 -4.96
CA ALA A 176 13.57 -5.88 -6.24
C ALA A 176 15.11 -5.97 -6.25
N LYS A 177 15.79 -5.16 -5.43
CA LYS A 177 17.27 -5.12 -5.35
C LYS A 177 17.88 -6.26 -4.51
N VAL A 178 17.07 -7.04 -3.82
CA VAL A 178 17.55 -8.21 -3.06
C VAL A 178 17.75 -9.40 -4.01
N GLY A 179 18.94 -9.99 -3.99
CA GLY A 179 19.30 -11.15 -4.81
C GLY A 179 18.46 -12.40 -4.48
N SER A 180 18.26 -13.27 -5.47
CA SER A 180 17.38 -14.46 -5.37
C SER A 180 17.77 -15.42 -4.25
N THR A 181 19.07 -15.67 -4.05
CA THR A 181 19.58 -16.51 -2.95
C THR A 181 19.21 -15.94 -1.58
N THR A 182 19.34 -14.63 -1.39
CA THR A 182 18.97 -13.94 -0.15
C THR A 182 17.46 -13.95 0.05
N LYS A 183 16.68 -13.70 -1.01
CA LYS A 183 15.21 -13.80 -0.99
C LYS A 183 14.76 -15.17 -0.46
N ARG A 184 15.30 -16.26 -1.01
CA ARG A 184 14.99 -17.63 -0.57
C ARG A 184 15.31 -17.85 0.93
N LYS A 185 16.45 -17.35 1.41
CA LYS A 185 16.81 -17.44 2.84
C LYS A 185 15.85 -16.65 3.73
N LEU A 186 15.47 -15.44 3.32
CA LEU A 186 14.51 -14.62 4.07
C LEU A 186 13.13 -15.27 4.11
N GLU A 187 12.66 -15.82 2.99
CA GLU A 187 11.40 -16.57 2.92
C GLU A 187 11.38 -17.79 3.84
N GLU A 188 12.50 -18.52 3.93
CA GLU A 188 12.65 -19.66 4.82
C GLU A 188 12.65 -19.24 6.30
N ARG A 189 13.44 -18.22 6.66
CA ARG A 189 13.46 -17.66 8.03
C ARG A 189 12.09 -17.12 8.44
N LEU A 190 11.37 -16.48 7.52
CA LEU A 190 10.01 -15.99 7.76
C LEU A 190 9.04 -17.16 7.98
N ARG A 191 9.12 -18.21 7.16
CA ARG A 191 8.29 -19.42 7.30
C ARG A 191 8.53 -20.14 8.62
N ASN A 192 9.78 -20.22 9.06
CA ASN A 192 10.15 -20.86 10.33
C ASN A 192 9.84 -19.99 11.55
N GLY A 193 9.54 -18.70 11.35
CA GLY A 193 9.26 -17.75 12.42
C GLY A 193 10.50 -17.17 13.09
N ASP A 194 11.70 -17.39 12.55
CA ASP A 194 12.95 -16.76 12.99
C ASP A 194 12.97 -15.27 12.64
N LEU A 195 12.48 -14.96 11.44
CA LEU A 195 12.21 -13.61 10.98
C LEU A 195 10.78 -13.23 11.35
N ARG A 196 10.61 -12.15 12.11
CA ARG A 196 9.33 -11.71 12.67
C ARG A 196 8.72 -10.59 11.85
N ILE A 197 9.54 -9.68 11.33
CA ILE A 197 9.05 -8.56 10.51
C ILE A 197 9.78 -8.56 9.17
N LEU A 198 9.03 -8.65 8.08
CA LEU A 198 9.57 -8.44 6.74
C LEU A 198 8.99 -7.17 6.14
N VAL A 199 9.85 -6.18 5.93
CA VAL A 199 9.49 -4.90 5.28
C VAL A 199 9.65 -5.05 3.77
N CYS A 200 8.60 -4.85 2.99
CA CYS A 200 8.61 -5.26 1.60
C CYS A 200 7.87 -4.34 0.64
N THR A 201 8.26 -4.41 -0.63
CA THR A 201 7.38 -3.98 -1.73
C THR A 201 6.54 -5.17 -2.21
N ASP A 202 5.71 -4.98 -3.23
CA ASP A 202 4.92 -6.06 -3.86
C ASP A 202 5.79 -7.18 -4.47
N ALA A 203 7.12 -7.02 -4.49
CA ALA A 203 8.05 -8.09 -4.81
C ALA A 203 7.93 -9.29 -3.84
N VAL A 204 7.47 -9.08 -2.60
CA VAL A 204 7.10 -10.16 -1.68
C VAL A 204 5.70 -10.65 -2.01
N GLY A 205 5.62 -11.89 -2.48
CA GLY A 205 4.35 -12.60 -2.62
C GLY A 205 4.12 -13.26 -3.98
N MET A 206 4.94 -12.98 -4.98
CA MET A 206 4.94 -13.74 -6.24
C MET A 206 5.57 -15.13 -5.97
N GLY A 207 4.74 -16.14 -5.69
CA GLY A 207 5.18 -17.54 -5.59
C GLY A 207 5.54 -18.06 -4.19
N CYS A 208 5.47 -17.25 -3.14
CA CYS A 208 5.76 -17.69 -1.78
C CYS A 208 4.47 -17.95 -0.98
N ASP A 209 4.28 -19.18 -0.49
CA ASP A 209 3.18 -19.53 0.43
C ASP A 209 3.61 -19.36 1.90
N MET A 210 3.26 -18.23 2.48
CA MET A 210 3.56 -17.88 3.88
C MET A 210 2.26 -17.91 4.68
N ARG A 211 1.99 -19.01 5.40
CA ARG A 211 0.73 -19.20 6.12
C ARG A 211 0.74 -18.69 7.56
N ASN A 212 1.92 -18.42 8.10
CA ASN A 212 2.15 -17.99 9.48
C ASN A 212 2.08 -16.46 9.65
N ILE A 213 1.75 -15.69 8.62
CA ILE A 213 1.63 -14.23 8.71
C ILE A 213 0.38 -13.87 9.50
N GLU A 214 0.56 -13.23 10.65
CA GLU A 214 -0.51 -12.84 11.58
C GLU A 214 -0.98 -11.41 11.34
N ARG A 215 -0.07 -10.53 10.92
CA ARG A 215 -0.38 -9.13 10.64
C ARG A 215 0.21 -8.69 9.30
N VAL A 216 -0.55 -7.87 8.59
CA VAL A 216 -0.06 -7.07 7.47
C VAL A 216 -0.22 -5.60 7.84
N VAL A 217 0.83 -4.82 7.68
CA VAL A 217 0.81 -3.36 7.81
C VAL A 217 1.10 -2.78 6.44
N ILE A 218 0.33 -1.79 6.01
CA ILE A 218 0.49 -1.12 4.72
C ILE A 218 0.85 0.32 5.01
N TRP A 219 2.10 0.68 4.73
CA TRP A 219 2.62 2.03 4.93
C TRP A 219 2.21 2.92 3.75
N LYS A 220 1.34 3.89 4.03
CA LYS A 220 0.69 4.79 3.08
C LYS A 220 -0.33 4.11 2.17
N LEU A 221 -1.08 4.92 1.44
CA LEU A 221 -2.04 4.44 0.46
C LEU A 221 -1.33 3.59 -0.61
N PRO A 222 -1.79 2.35 -0.87
CA PRO A 222 -1.30 1.56 -1.99
C PRO A 222 -1.70 2.21 -3.33
N PRO A 223 -1.08 1.80 -4.46
CA PRO A 223 -1.36 2.39 -5.77
C PRO A 223 -2.79 2.16 -6.26
N SER A 224 -3.51 1.17 -5.72
CA SER A 224 -4.86 0.83 -6.13
C SER A 224 -5.62 0.08 -5.02
N PHE A 225 -6.95 0.00 -5.14
CA PHE A 225 -7.78 -0.75 -4.20
C PHE A 225 -7.55 -2.27 -4.36
N CYS A 226 -7.29 -2.74 -5.59
CA CYS A 226 -6.83 -4.11 -5.83
C CYS A 226 -5.53 -4.41 -5.07
N ALA A 227 -4.55 -3.51 -5.10
CA ALA A 227 -3.29 -3.67 -4.38
C ALA A 227 -3.50 -3.69 -2.85
N LEU A 228 -4.38 -2.85 -2.31
CA LEU A 228 -4.81 -2.91 -0.90
C LEU A 228 -5.27 -4.32 -0.53
N VAL A 229 -6.23 -4.84 -1.30
CA VAL A 229 -6.84 -6.15 -1.06
C VAL A 229 -5.85 -7.31 -1.20
N GLN A 230 -4.97 -7.26 -2.21
CA GLN A 230 -3.91 -8.26 -2.38
C GLN A 230 -2.95 -8.29 -1.18
N ARG A 231 -2.53 -7.12 -0.69
CA ARG A 231 -1.65 -6.98 0.49
C ARG A 231 -2.35 -7.49 1.75
N CYS A 232 -3.58 -7.05 2.02
CA CYS A 232 -4.39 -7.52 3.15
C CYS A 232 -4.59 -9.04 3.13
N GLY A 233 -4.81 -9.64 1.96
CA GLY A 233 -5.01 -11.07 1.78
C GLY A 233 -3.81 -11.97 2.13
N ARG A 234 -2.65 -11.37 2.44
CA ARG A 234 -1.47 -12.10 2.93
C ARG A 234 -1.55 -12.43 4.42
N ALA A 235 -2.37 -11.71 5.19
CA ALA A 235 -2.64 -12.06 6.58
C ALA A 235 -3.47 -13.35 6.67
N ALA A 236 -3.18 -14.17 7.68
CA ALA A 236 -3.92 -15.36 8.11
C ALA A 236 -4.43 -16.23 6.95
N ARG A 237 -3.52 -16.70 6.08
CA ARG A 237 -3.87 -17.61 4.97
C ARG A 237 -4.47 -18.94 5.43
N ASP A 238 -4.18 -19.33 6.66
CA ASP A 238 -4.97 -20.34 7.35
C ASP A 238 -6.30 -19.73 7.81
N PHE A 239 -7.40 -20.15 7.18
CA PHE A 239 -8.75 -19.65 7.47
C PHE A 239 -9.25 -19.99 8.88
N SER A 240 -8.57 -20.90 9.60
CA SER A 240 -8.86 -21.18 11.01
C SER A 240 -8.20 -20.18 11.97
N ARG A 241 -7.23 -19.40 11.47
CA ARG A 241 -6.51 -18.39 12.26
C ARG A 241 -7.08 -17.01 12.01
N TYR A 242 -7.05 -16.19 13.06
CA TYR A 242 -7.33 -14.77 12.96
C TYR A 242 -6.05 -14.00 12.62
N GLY A 243 -6.17 -12.99 11.76
CA GLY A 243 -5.10 -12.05 11.46
C GLY A 243 -5.61 -10.63 11.37
N THR A 244 -4.71 -9.68 11.17
CA THR A 244 -5.05 -8.26 11.08
C THR A 244 -4.39 -7.60 9.87
N ALA A 245 -5.09 -6.64 9.25
CA ALA A 245 -4.55 -5.80 8.21
C ALA A 245 -4.72 -4.32 8.60
N VAL A 246 -3.61 -3.61 8.71
CA VAL A 246 -3.55 -2.21 9.18
C VAL A 246 -3.05 -1.33 8.04
N LEU A 247 -3.92 -0.49 7.49
CA LEU A 247 -3.54 0.54 6.54
C LEU A 247 -3.17 1.83 7.29
N MET A 248 -1.96 2.32 7.09
CA MET A 248 -1.48 3.55 7.72
C MET A 248 -1.54 4.70 6.72
N VAL A 249 -2.24 5.78 7.06
CA VAL A 249 -2.41 6.93 6.16
C VAL A 249 -1.99 8.25 6.83
N PRO A 250 -1.41 9.20 6.08
CA PRO A 250 -1.16 10.54 6.59
C PRO A 250 -2.44 11.22 7.12
N ALA A 251 -2.28 12.15 8.05
CA ALA A 251 -3.37 12.98 8.57
C ALA A 251 -4.19 13.67 7.46
N SER A 252 -3.50 14.17 6.44
CA SER A 252 -4.09 14.87 5.30
C SER A 252 -5.04 14.02 4.46
N THR A 253 -4.91 12.68 4.53
CA THR A 253 -5.81 11.76 3.81
C THR A 253 -7.22 11.80 4.38
N PHE A 254 -7.40 12.09 5.67
CA PHE A 254 -8.72 12.23 6.29
C PHE A 254 -9.39 13.57 5.97
N SER A 255 -8.61 14.63 5.73
CA SER A 255 -9.12 15.97 5.38
C SER A 255 -9.56 16.08 3.92
N SER A 256 -9.24 15.09 3.09
CA SER A 256 -9.66 15.03 1.69
C SER A 256 -11.10 14.49 1.62
N THR A 257 -12.05 15.28 2.12
CA THR A 257 -13.48 14.93 2.08
C THR A 257 -13.95 14.78 0.63
N ILE A 258 -14.66 13.68 0.38
CA ILE A 258 -15.41 13.41 -0.84
C ILE A 258 -16.40 14.57 -1.06
N PRO A 259 -16.44 15.22 -2.24
CA PRO A 259 -17.52 16.15 -2.56
C PRO A 259 -18.86 15.42 -2.45
N ALA A 260 -19.72 15.90 -1.57
CA ALA A 260 -21.05 15.36 -1.37
C ALA A 260 -21.94 15.73 -2.57
N GLU A 261 -22.01 14.87 -3.59
CA GLU A 261 -23.05 14.93 -4.61
C GLU A 261 -23.16 13.60 -5.38
N VAL A 262 -23.98 12.67 -4.87
CA VAL A 262 -24.76 11.75 -5.73
C VAL A 262 -26.05 11.39 -4.98
N SER A 263 -27.05 12.26 -5.09
CA SER A 263 -28.44 11.81 -4.98
C SER A 263 -28.92 11.48 -6.40
N SER A 264 -29.36 10.24 -6.59
CA SER A 264 -30.18 9.74 -7.69
C SER A 264 -29.88 10.26 -9.11
N THR A 265 -29.30 9.41 -9.95
CA THR A 265 -29.67 9.44 -11.38
C THR A 265 -29.69 8.04 -11.96
N SER A 266 -30.91 7.59 -12.23
CA SER A 266 -31.26 6.41 -12.99
C SER A 266 -30.64 6.46 -14.39
N VAL A 267 -30.02 5.35 -14.78
CA VAL A 267 -29.59 5.09 -16.16
C VAL A 267 -30.84 4.97 -17.04
N ALA A 268 -31.14 6.00 -17.83
CA ALA A 268 -32.15 5.94 -18.88
C ALA A 268 -31.50 5.50 -20.20
N GLN A 269 -32.06 4.45 -20.78
CA GLN A 269 -31.69 3.88 -22.07
C GLN A 269 -31.95 4.87 -23.21
N THR A 270 -30.99 4.98 -24.11
CA THR A 270 -31.09 5.68 -25.39
C THR A 270 -31.89 4.83 -26.39
N THR A 271 -33.05 5.34 -26.81
CA THR A 271 -33.71 4.94 -28.06
C THR A 271 -33.88 6.16 -28.97
N SER A 272 -33.62 5.95 -30.25
CA SER A 272 -33.33 6.92 -31.29
C SER A 272 -34.56 7.51 -32.01
N THR A 273 -34.48 8.82 -32.29
CA THR A 273 -34.94 9.59 -33.49
C THR A 273 -36.45 9.84 -33.74
N PRO A 274 -36.86 10.87 -34.53
CA PRO A 274 -36.29 12.24 -34.72
C PRO A 274 -37.33 13.41 -34.89
N ARG A 275 -36.82 14.66 -34.80
CA ARG A 275 -37.22 15.95 -35.46
C ARG A 275 -38.45 16.77 -35.00
N ASP A 276 -38.13 17.96 -34.46
CA ASP A 276 -38.63 19.35 -34.70
C ASP A 276 -40.14 19.67 -34.82
N PRO A 277 -40.58 20.94 -34.61
CA PRO A 277 -40.05 22.01 -33.74
C PRO A 277 -41.17 22.67 -32.86
N THR A 278 -40.76 23.36 -31.78
CA THR A 278 -41.52 24.46 -31.13
C THR A 278 -41.89 25.55 -32.15
N PRO A 279 -42.87 26.49 -31.94
CA PRO A 279 -43.12 27.18 -30.66
C PRO A 279 -44.55 27.70 -30.39
N SER A 280 -44.85 28.08 -29.13
CA SER A 280 -45.63 29.29 -28.76
C SER A 280 -45.91 29.28 -27.25
N GLY A 281 -45.48 30.33 -26.53
CA GLY A 281 -46.01 30.67 -25.20
C GLY A 281 -47.31 31.46 -25.34
N PRO A 282 -47.63 32.36 -24.40
CA PRO A 282 -47.45 32.34 -22.96
C PRO A 282 -48.85 32.47 -22.28
N ASP A 283 -48.89 33.06 -21.09
CA ASP A 283 -50.09 33.58 -20.38
C ASP A 283 -50.86 32.57 -19.52
N GLU A 284 -51.41 32.90 -18.36
CA GLU A 284 -51.31 33.99 -17.39
C GLU A 284 -52.32 33.59 -16.28
N ASN A 285 -52.21 34.23 -15.11
CA ASN A 285 -53.27 34.44 -14.11
C ASN A 285 -53.67 33.24 -13.21
N ALA A 286 -53.33 33.34 -11.92
CA ALA A 286 -54.06 34.05 -10.86
C ALA A 286 -55.10 33.11 -10.21
N THR A 287 -55.02 32.81 -8.92
CA THR A 287 -55.69 33.55 -7.84
C THR A 287 -55.14 33.02 -6.49
N GLN A 288 -54.74 33.88 -5.54
CA GLN A 288 -55.50 34.30 -4.33
C GLN A 288 -56.08 33.13 -3.52
N ALA A 289 -55.95 33.01 -2.20
CA ALA A 289 -55.83 33.99 -1.13
C ALA A 289 -55.23 33.31 0.13
N ALA A 290 -54.44 34.06 0.93
CA ALA A 290 -54.75 34.51 2.31
C ALA A 290 -54.70 33.40 3.39
N ASP A 291 -54.25 33.60 4.61
CA ASP A 291 -53.58 34.65 5.42
C ASP A 291 -53.49 33.95 6.81
N VAL A 292 -52.43 34.08 7.62
CA VAL A 292 -52.43 34.82 8.89
C VAL A 292 -51.13 34.36 9.59
N SER A 293 -50.04 35.15 9.69
CA SER A 293 -49.72 36.19 10.69
C SER A 293 -49.77 35.69 12.15
N GLU A 294 -48.82 35.92 13.08
CA GLU A 294 -47.50 36.55 13.13
C GLU A 294 -46.94 36.27 14.59
N PRO A 295 -46.01 37.03 15.21
CA PRO A 295 -44.68 36.61 15.67
C PRO A 295 -44.52 36.61 17.22
N ILE A 296 -43.28 36.57 17.74
CA ILE A 296 -42.72 37.14 19.01
C ILE A 296 -41.33 36.48 19.21
N GLN A 297 -40.21 37.17 18.96
CA GLN A 297 -39.43 38.10 19.80
C GLN A 297 -38.57 37.45 20.92
N ALA A 298 -37.35 37.98 21.01
CA ALA A 298 -36.20 37.56 21.81
C ALA A 298 -36.11 38.33 23.15
N GLU A 299 -35.35 37.78 24.10
CA GLU A 299 -34.60 38.41 25.22
C GLU A 299 -33.68 37.29 25.80
N ASP A 300 -32.34 37.44 25.77
CA ASP A 300 -31.43 37.98 26.82
C ASP A 300 -31.58 37.27 28.18
N ASN A 301 -30.60 36.89 29.00
CA ASN A 301 -29.14 36.97 29.20
C ASN A 301 -28.87 35.82 30.25
N GLU A 302 -27.71 35.26 30.54
CA GLU A 302 -26.56 35.86 31.21
C GLU A 302 -25.57 34.73 31.63
N ASP A 303 -24.28 35.07 31.56
CA ASP A 303 -23.14 34.62 32.38
C ASP A 303 -22.66 33.16 32.48
N LEU A 304 -21.39 32.96 32.09
CA LEU A 304 -20.32 32.47 32.98
C LEU A 304 -18.92 32.60 32.32
N GLY A 305 -18.16 33.60 32.76
CA GLY A 305 -16.78 33.44 33.24
C GLY A 305 -15.62 33.29 32.25
N SER A 306 -14.88 34.39 32.03
CA SER A 306 -13.45 34.35 31.65
C SER A 306 -12.59 34.10 32.89
N PHE A 307 -11.54 33.27 32.81
CA PHE A 307 -10.28 33.19 33.58
C PHE A 307 -9.74 31.76 33.36
N GLY A 308 -8.48 31.41 33.14
CA GLY A 308 -7.17 32.07 33.13
C GLY A 308 -6.14 30.97 32.86
N VAL A 309 -4.94 31.36 32.42
CA VAL A 309 -3.78 30.46 32.28
C VAL A 309 -3.36 29.96 33.67
N LEU A 310 -3.36 28.65 33.91
CA LEU A 310 -2.57 28.00 34.97
C LEU A 310 -2.16 26.56 34.59
N GLU A 311 -0.99 26.22 35.12
CA GLU A 311 -0.15 25.03 34.95
C GLU A 311 -0.72 23.72 35.54
N GLU A 312 -0.17 22.61 35.03
CA GLU A 312 0.03 21.28 35.62
C GLU A 312 -1.14 20.41 36.11
N GLY A 313 -1.09 19.13 35.69
CA GLY A 313 -1.69 18.00 36.40
C GLY A 313 -2.63 17.11 35.58
N VAL A 314 -2.12 16.33 34.62
CA VAL A 314 -2.91 15.24 34.04
C VAL A 314 -2.73 13.98 34.89
N VAL A 315 -3.80 13.56 35.56
CA VAL A 315 -3.90 12.26 36.25
C VAL A 315 -4.07 11.15 35.21
N LEU A 316 -3.18 10.16 35.21
CA LEU A 316 -3.24 8.98 34.35
C LEU A 316 -4.10 7.88 34.98
N ALA A 317 -5.00 7.27 34.20
CA ALA A 317 -5.65 6.02 34.54
C ALA A 317 -4.67 4.83 34.35
N ALA A 318 -4.74 3.83 35.24
CA ALA A 318 -3.82 2.70 35.30
C ALA A 318 -3.72 1.93 33.97
N GLY A 319 -2.48 1.68 33.52
CA GLY A 319 -2.18 0.91 32.30
C GLY A 319 -1.63 1.71 31.10
N ARG A 320 -1.32 3.01 31.27
CA ARG A 320 -0.76 3.88 30.22
C ARG A 320 0.65 4.32 30.60
N GLU A 321 1.66 3.92 29.83
CA GLU A 321 3.04 4.36 30.05
C GLU A 321 3.52 5.29 28.92
N LEU A 322 4.27 6.33 29.28
CA LEU A 322 4.91 7.27 28.36
C LEU A 322 6.15 6.62 27.75
N VAL A 323 6.13 6.32 26.46
CA VAL A 323 7.33 5.84 25.75
C VAL A 323 8.16 7.03 25.30
N LEU A 324 9.32 7.23 25.93
CA LEU A 324 10.33 8.22 25.54
C LEU A 324 11.06 7.74 24.27
N VAL A 325 10.92 8.47 23.17
CA VAL A 325 11.68 8.24 21.93
C VAL A 325 12.77 9.30 21.83
N PRO A 326 14.06 8.95 21.95
CA PRO A 326 15.14 9.92 21.73
C PRO A 326 15.08 10.47 20.29
N GLU A 327 15.10 11.79 20.11
CA GLU A 327 15.31 12.41 18.79
C GLU A 327 16.77 12.17 18.35
N GLY A 328 17.04 10.97 17.85
CA GLY A 328 18.29 10.55 17.24
C GLY A 328 18.11 10.20 15.76
N GLY A 329 17.34 11.00 15.01
CA GLY A 329 17.21 10.84 13.57
C GLY A 329 18.40 11.45 12.84
N LEU A 330 19.10 10.66 12.04
CA LEU A 330 20.09 11.14 11.09
C LEU A 330 19.40 12.16 10.15
N ARG A 331 19.74 13.45 10.28
CA ARG A 331 19.39 14.46 9.28
C ARG A 331 20.34 14.27 8.10
N VAL A 332 19.92 13.49 7.12
CA VAL A 332 20.52 13.54 5.78
C VAL A 332 19.73 14.60 5.01
N GLU A 333 20.29 15.80 4.90
CA GLU A 333 19.92 16.71 3.82
C GLU A 333 20.50 16.10 2.54
N THR A 334 19.73 15.25 1.85
CA THR A 334 20.06 14.83 0.49
C THR A 334 19.85 16.01 -0.44
N ALA A 335 20.91 16.77 -0.66
CA ALA A 335 21.17 17.37 -1.96
C ALA A 335 21.89 16.31 -2.79
N VAL A 336 21.17 15.60 -3.67
CA VAL A 336 21.79 15.02 -4.88
C VAL A 336 20.76 15.03 -5.99
N ASN A 337 21.03 15.90 -6.96
CA ASN A 337 20.67 15.71 -8.36
C ASN A 337 21.18 14.34 -8.82
N ASP A 338 20.28 13.43 -9.15
CA ASP A 338 20.53 12.43 -10.17
C ASP A 338 19.52 12.68 -11.28
N GLN A 339 20.07 12.95 -12.46
CA GLN A 339 19.44 13.21 -13.75
C GLN A 339 18.18 12.39 -14.01
N GLU A 340 17.15 12.88 -14.71
CA GLU A 340 16.80 14.19 -15.22
C GLU A 340 15.30 14.03 -15.52
N ILE A 341 14.44 14.56 -14.65
CA ILE A 341 13.23 15.19 -15.17
C ILE A 341 13.74 16.57 -15.56
N ASP A 342 13.85 16.82 -16.86
CA ASP A 342 14.29 18.09 -17.41
C ASP A 342 13.35 19.21 -16.91
N GLU A 343 13.76 19.89 -15.84
CA GLU A 343 13.04 21.02 -15.24
C GLU A 343 13.38 22.37 -15.91
N ASN A 344 13.89 22.34 -17.15
CA ASN A 344 14.09 23.54 -17.97
C ASN A 344 13.40 23.48 -19.35
N SER A 345 12.23 22.83 -19.41
CA SER A 345 11.20 23.19 -20.39
C SER A 345 9.96 23.72 -19.67
N SER A 346 9.76 25.03 -19.71
CA SER A 346 8.48 25.66 -19.45
C SER A 346 7.50 25.36 -20.60
N GLU A 347 7.22 24.09 -20.84
CA GLU A 347 6.21 23.61 -21.78
C GLU A 347 5.25 22.68 -21.03
N ASN A 348 4.09 23.24 -20.69
CA ASN A 348 2.82 22.56 -20.40
C ASN A 348 2.94 21.09 -19.92
N ARG A 349 3.23 20.91 -18.63
CA ARG A 349 2.92 19.66 -17.91
C ARG A 349 1.41 19.47 -17.91
N THR A 350 0.90 18.89 -18.98
CA THR A 350 -0.47 18.37 -19.03
C THR A 350 -0.55 17.30 -17.95
N THR A 351 -1.35 17.57 -16.91
CA THR A 351 -1.79 16.55 -15.96
C THR A 351 -2.35 15.40 -16.77
N LYS A 352 -1.60 14.29 -16.88
CA LYS A 352 -2.07 13.09 -17.57
C LYS A 352 -3.33 12.66 -16.82
N LYS A 353 -4.49 12.90 -17.42
CA LYS A 353 -5.78 12.60 -16.83
C LYS A 353 -5.76 11.13 -16.44
N MET A 354 -6.04 10.83 -15.16
CA MET A 354 -6.13 9.45 -14.71
C MET A 354 -7.13 8.71 -15.59
N ASP A 355 -6.83 7.47 -15.93
CA ASP A 355 -7.80 6.66 -16.65
C ASP A 355 -9.03 6.39 -15.76
N PRO A 356 -10.21 6.13 -16.33
CA PRO A 356 -11.43 5.94 -15.57
C PRO A 356 -11.39 4.80 -14.55
N PHE A 357 -10.53 3.78 -14.75
CA PHE A 357 -10.37 2.68 -13.80
C PHE A 357 -9.52 3.10 -12.60
N GLY A 358 -8.41 3.81 -12.85
CA GLY A 358 -7.60 4.43 -11.81
C GLY A 358 -8.44 5.38 -10.93
N GLU A 359 -9.28 6.21 -11.54
CA GLU A 359 -10.19 7.11 -10.81
C GLU A 359 -11.21 6.33 -9.96
N LEU A 360 -11.74 5.21 -10.47
CA LEU A 360 -12.64 4.34 -9.71
C LEU A 360 -11.92 3.72 -8.51
N GLU A 361 -10.75 3.12 -8.71
CA GLU A 361 -9.98 2.49 -7.64
C GLU A 361 -9.56 3.50 -6.56
N SER A 362 -9.11 4.69 -6.96
CA SER A 362 -8.77 5.77 -6.02
C SER A 362 -9.98 6.24 -5.21
N ARG A 363 -11.17 6.34 -5.82
CA ARG A 363 -12.40 6.66 -5.07
C ARG A 363 -12.71 5.60 -4.00
N TYR A 364 -12.56 4.33 -4.33
CA TYR A 364 -12.77 3.25 -3.36
C TYR A 364 -11.70 3.21 -2.27
N LEU A 365 -10.44 3.58 -2.55
CA LEU A 365 -9.42 3.77 -1.52
C LEU A 365 -9.80 4.90 -0.56
N THR A 366 -10.23 6.05 -1.08
CA THR A 366 -10.66 7.19 -0.26
C THR A 366 -11.85 6.82 0.60
N GLU A 367 -12.88 6.19 0.03
CA GLU A 367 -14.04 5.73 0.78
C GLU A 367 -13.67 4.67 1.82
N TYR A 368 -12.78 3.73 1.46
CA TYR A 368 -12.30 2.73 2.41
C TYR A 368 -11.63 3.36 3.62
N VAL A 369 -10.89 4.46 3.45
CA VAL A 369 -10.25 5.20 4.54
C VAL A 369 -11.27 5.98 5.36
N SER A 370 -12.16 6.73 4.70
CA SER A 370 -13.05 7.71 5.34
C SER A 370 -14.38 7.14 5.84
N THR A 371 -14.75 5.92 5.45
CA THR A 371 -16.03 5.33 5.87
C THR A 371 -16.10 5.19 7.39
N THR A 372 -17.28 5.47 7.93
CA THR A 372 -17.66 5.19 9.32
C THR A 372 -18.44 3.88 9.46
N SER A 373 -18.84 3.27 8.33
CA SER A 373 -19.50 1.98 8.29
C SER A 373 -18.47 0.83 8.28
N CYS A 374 -18.93 -0.42 8.37
CA CYS A 374 -18.08 -1.59 8.26
C CYS A 374 -17.18 -1.54 7.01
N ARG A 375 -15.86 -1.64 7.17
CA ARG A 375 -14.91 -1.59 6.05
C ARG A 375 -15.07 -2.73 5.04
N TRP A 376 -15.61 -3.87 5.49
CA TRP A 376 -15.97 -4.97 4.59
C TRP A 376 -17.05 -4.59 3.59
N ASN A 377 -17.91 -3.61 3.87
CA ASN A 377 -18.93 -3.15 2.92
C ASN A 377 -18.28 -2.55 1.66
N VAL A 378 -17.24 -1.72 1.84
CA VAL A 378 -16.50 -1.09 0.73
C VAL A 378 -15.79 -2.17 -0.10
N TRP A 379 -15.10 -3.11 0.57
CA TRP A 379 -14.43 -4.23 -0.09
C TRP A 379 -15.42 -5.11 -0.87
N ASN A 380 -16.51 -5.52 -0.24
CA ASN A 380 -17.50 -6.40 -0.85
C ASN A 380 -18.20 -5.72 -2.02
N ARG A 381 -18.47 -4.41 -1.94
CA ARG A 381 -19.09 -3.66 -3.04
C ARG A 381 -18.14 -3.52 -4.23
N PHE A 382 -16.85 -3.23 -4.01
CA PHE A 382 -15.87 -3.12 -5.08
C PHE A 382 -15.73 -4.42 -5.89
N PHE A 383 -15.70 -5.54 -5.18
CA PHE A 383 -15.54 -6.85 -5.81
C PHE A 383 -16.87 -7.53 -6.17
N GLU A 384 -18.02 -7.01 -5.74
CA GLU A 384 -19.34 -7.67 -5.75
C GLU A 384 -19.34 -9.04 -5.07
N ASN A 385 -18.72 -9.17 -3.90
CA ASN A 385 -18.56 -10.47 -3.24
C ASN A 385 -19.89 -11.15 -2.90
N ASP A 386 -20.95 -10.39 -2.64
CA ASP A 386 -22.29 -10.93 -2.35
C ASP A 386 -22.94 -11.59 -3.57
N LYS A 387 -22.46 -11.25 -4.79
CA LYS A 387 -22.89 -11.89 -6.05
C LYS A 387 -22.03 -13.10 -6.41
N LYS A 388 -21.04 -13.46 -5.59
CA LYS A 388 -20.06 -14.54 -5.86
C LYS A 388 -20.23 -15.71 -4.92
N GLY A 389 -19.74 -16.87 -5.37
CA GLY A 389 -19.66 -18.08 -4.56
C GLY A 389 -20.78 -19.08 -4.83
N VAL A 390 -20.72 -20.16 -4.08
CA VAL A 390 -21.68 -21.27 -4.10
C VAL A 390 -22.61 -21.08 -2.91
N ASN A 391 -23.90 -21.43 -3.03
CA ASN A 391 -24.84 -21.41 -1.90
C ASN A 391 -24.98 -22.85 -1.35
N PRO A 392 -24.67 -23.11 -0.07
CA PRO A 392 -24.20 -22.19 0.97
C PRO A 392 -22.73 -21.74 0.79
N PRO A 393 -22.37 -20.54 1.26
CA PRO A 393 -21.02 -20.00 1.11
C PRO A 393 -20.00 -20.93 1.80
N PRO A 394 -18.82 -21.13 1.18
CA PRO A 394 -17.79 -21.99 1.77
C PRO A 394 -17.35 -21.46 3.15
N SER A 395 -16.88 -22.34 4.02
CA SER A 395 -16.45 -22.00 5.39
C SER A 395 -15.39 -20.89 5.42
N MET A 396 -14.55 -20.80 4.39
CA MET A 396 -13.53 -19.76 4.22
C MET A 396 -14.10 -18.33 4.10
N CYS A 397 -15.39 -18.20 3.75
CA CYS A 397 -16.10 -16.94 3.60
C CYS A 397 -17.01 -16.65 4.80
N LYS A 398 -16.78 -17.31 5.95
CA LYS A 398 -17.46 -17.01 7.21
C LYS A 398 -16.51 -16.30 8.16
N ARG A 399 -17.04 -15.38 8.97
CA ARG A 399 -16.29 -14.78 10.08
C ARG A 399 -16.00 -15.86 11.11
N LEU A 400 -14.81 -15.82 11.69
CA LEU A 400 -14.48 -16.67 12.83
C LEU A 400 -15.31 -16.24 14.05
N PRO A 401 -15.88 -17.17 14.82
CA PRO A 401 -16.59 -16.84 16.06
C PRO A 401 -15.70 -16.03 17.00
N ASP A 402 -16.28 -15.02 17.66
CA ASP A 402 -15.60 -14.20 18.68
C ASP A 402 -14.32 -13.50 18.19
N LYS A 403 -14.22 -13.25 16.89
CA LYS A 403 -13.11 -12.50 16.28
C LYS A 403 -13.56 -11.18 15.68
N PRO A 404 -12.79 -10.10 15.91
CA PRO A 404 -13.24 -8.79 15.50
C PRO A 404 -13.25 -8.61 13.98
N CYS A 405 -14.15 -7.76 13.52
CA CYS A 405 -14.46 -7.44 12.14
C CYS A 405 -13.52 -6.40 11.55
N CYS A 406 -13.61 -5.19 12.10
CA CYS A 406 -12.85 -4.02 11.73
C CYS A 406 -13.00 -2.96 12.82
N ASP A 407 -12.07 -2.01 12.82
CA ASP A 407 -12.04 -0.85 13.71
C ASP A 407 -13.33 -0.02 13.78
N ASN A 408 -14.12 0.04 12.69
CA ASN A 408 -15.42 0.73 12.72
C ASN A 408 -16.54 -0.07 13.41
N CYS A 409 -16.46 -1.41 13.40
CA CYS A 409 -17.51 -2.27 13.96
C CYS A 409 -17.30 -2.52 15.45
N GLU A 410 -16.05 -2.73 15.85
CA GLU A 410 -15.66 -3.02 17.24
C GLU A 410 -14.45 -2.14 17.63
N PRO A 411 -14.63 -0.81 17.80
CA PRO A 411 -13.51 0.10 18.05
C PRO A 411 -12.63 -0.28 19.25
N ASP A 412 -13.24 -0.85 20.29
CA ASP A 412 -12.57 -1.26 21.53
C ASP A 412 -11.59 -2.44 21.33
N GLU A 413 -11.77 -3.23 20.27
CA GLU A 413 -10.88 -4.34 19.90
C GLU A 413 -9.66 -3.86 19.07
N PHE A 414 -9.68 -2.62 18.59
CA PHE A 414 -8.68 -2.05 17.68
C PHE A 414 -7.98 -0.82 18.27
N ILE A 415 -7.57 -0.92 19.54
CA ILE A 415 -6.92 0.18 20.27
C ILE A 415 -5.67 0.67 19.53
N VAL A 416 -5.56 1.99 19.41
CA VAL A 416 -4.41 2.69 18.82
C VAL A 416 -3.61 3.32 19.95
N ASP A 417 -2.39 2.85 20.15
CA ASP A 417 -1.48 3.42 21.14
C ASP A 417 -1.17 4.88 20.81
N ARG A 418 -1.32 5.77 21.79
CA ARG A 418 -0.87 7.16 21.67
C ARG A 418 0.62 7.21 21.93
N THR A 419 1.43 7.21 20.87
CA THR A 419 2.87 7.47 20.97
C THR A 419 3.11 8.98 21.02
N THR A 420 3.54 9.49 22.18
CA THR A 420 4.01 10.87 22.31
C THR A 420 5.52 10.89 22.10
N VAL A 421 5.97 11.47 20.99
CA VAL A 421 7.40 11.72 20.78
C VAL A 421 7.78 12.94 21.61
N ILE A 422 8.44 12.73 22.74
CA ILE A 422 9.04 13.82 23.51
C ILE A 422 10.40 14.08 22.89
N GLY A 423 10.56 15.23 22.23
CA GLY A 423 11.86 15.66 21.74
C GLY A 423 12.84 15.72 22.91
N ALA A 424 14.01 15.12 22.76
CA ALA A 424 15.09 15.34 23.71
C ALA A 424 15.28 16.86 23.84
N SER A 425 15.43 17.37 25.06
CA SER A 425 15.69 18.80 25.31
C SER A 425 16.82 19.25 24.40
N GLY A 426 16.48 19.95 23.33
CA GLY A 426 17.43 20.22 22.26
C GLY A 426 18.60 21.01 22.81
N LEU A 427 19.82 20.59 22.49
CA LEU A 427 20.97 21.49 22.55
C LEU A 427 20.58 22.73 21.73
N LYS A 428 20.48 23.88 22.39
CA LYS A 428 20.19 25.16 21.74
C LYS A 428 21.17 25.34 20.57
N ARG A 429 20.70 25.84 19.42
CA ARG A 429 21.57 26.13 18.27
C ARG A 429 22.66 27.13 18.69
N GLY A 430 23.86 26.63 19.02
CA GLY A 430 25.05 27.45 19.24
C GLY A 430 25.50 28.17 17.95
N LYS A 431 26.26 29.27 18.11
CA LYS A 431 26.89 29.95 16.97
C LYS A 431 27.90 29.01 16.31
N LYS A 432 27.75 28.77 15.00
CA LYS A 432 28.69 27.94 14.21
C LYS A 432 30.09 28.58 14.23
N ARG A 433 31.08 27.88 14.78
CA ARG A 433 32.50 28.24 14.61
C ARG A 433 33.08 27.32 13.52
N LYS A 434 33.58 27.91 12.43
CA LYS A 434 34.21 27.12 11.36
C LYS A 434 35.49 26.48 11.90
N PHE A 435 35.66 25.18 11.69
CA PHE A 435 36.91 24.49 11.99
C PHE A 435 38.05 24.98 11.07
N PRO A 436 39.31 24.90 11.53
CA PRO A 436 40.47 25.03 10.65
C PRO A 436 40.39 24.01 9.51
N GLU A 437 40.79 24.42 8.31
CA GLU A 437 40.69 23.58 7.10
C GLU A 437 41.48 22.27 7.22
N SER A 438 42.57 22.27 7.99
CA SER A 438 43.36 21.07 8.31
C SER A 438 42.54 20.02 9.10
N LEU A 439 41.72 20.46 10.05
CA LEU A 439 40.86 19.57 10.84
C LEU A 439 39.69 19.04 10.00
N VAL A 440 39.09 19.90 9.17
CA VAL A 440 38.05 19.49 8.21
C VAL A 440 38.57 18.38 7.29
N ASN A 441 39.78 18.56 6.73
CA ASN A 441 40.40 17.57 5.86
C ASN A 441 40.69 16.26 6.59
N SER A 442 41.18 16.32 7.83
CA SER A 442 41.44 15.14 8.66
C SER A 442 40.17 14.36 8.99
N ILE A 443 39.08 15.04 9.37
CA ILE A 443 37.78 14.41 9.64
C ILE A 443 37.24 13.75 8.37
N ARG A 444 37.31 14.43 7.22
CA ARG A 444 36.87 13.89 5.92
C ARG A 444 37.62 12.60 5.58
N GLU A 445 38.94 12.59 5.75
CA GLU A 445 39.78 11.43 5.45
C GLU A 445 39.49 10.27 6.41
N ALA A 446 39.33 10.55 7.70
CA ALA A 446 38.96 9.55 8.71
C ALA A 446 37.59 8.92 8.45
N LEU A 447 36.57 9.72 8.10
CA LEU A 447 35.23 9.21 7.78
C LEU A 447 35.20 8.41 6.48
N ARG A 448 35.95 8.82 5.46
CA ARG A 448 36.10 8.05 4.22
C ARG A 448 36.78 6.71 4.47
N LYS A 449 37.84 6.72 5.29
CA LYS A 449 38.56 5.51 5.69
C LYS A 449 37.68 4.59 6.53
N TRP A 450 36.98 5.11 7.54
CA TRP A 450 36.04 4.33 8.34
C TRP A 450 34.93 3.71 7.48
N ARG A 451 34.33 4.49 6.56
CA ARG A 451 33.32 3.97 5.62
C ARG A 451 33.90 2.82 4.79
N HIS A 452 35.10 2.99 4.25
CA HIS A 452 35.77 1.94 3.50
C HIS A 452 36.01 0.69 4.38
N ASP A 453 36.64 0.87 5.53
CA ASP A 453 37.02 -0.23 6.40
C ASP A 453 35.78 -0.96 6.96
N TYR A 454 34.77 -0.26 7.45
CA TYR A 454 33.57 -0.84 8.03
C TYR A 454 32.76 -1.64 7.00
N PHE A 455 32.50 -1.09 5.80
CA PHE A 455 31.65 -1.77 4.81
C PHE A 455 32.37 -2.87 4.02
N PHE A 456 33.67 -2.74 3.79
CA PHE A 456 34.43 -3.77 3.07
C PHE A 456 34.98 -4.87 3.98
N SER A 457 35.10 -4.65 5.30
CA SER A 457 35.58 -5.68 6.26
C SER A 457 34.49 -6.47 6.98
N LEU A 458 33.27 -5.94 7.13
CA LEU A 458 32.18 -6.65 7.83
C LEU A 458 31.41 -7.58 6.88
N ASP A 459 31.44 -8.88 7.20
CA ASP A 459 30.70 -9.97 6.53
C ASP A 459 29.16 -9.80 6.51
N MET A 460 28.63 -8.75 7.15
CA MET A 460 27.20 -8.44 7.27
C MET A 460 26.48 -8.22 5.93
N TYR A 461 27.19 -7.85 4.87
CA TYR A 461 26.60 -7.50 3.57
C TYR A 461 27.09 -8.38 2.40
N LYS A 462 27.69 -9.55 2.69
CA LYS A 462 28.04 -10.54 1.65
C LYS A 462 26.81 -10.91 0.82
N GLY A 463 26.77 -10.46 -0.44
CA GLY A 463 25.72 -10.81 -1.42
C GLY A 463 24.85 -9.66 -1.92
N LEU A 464 25.09 -8.41 -1.52
CA LEU A 464 24.51 -7.22 -2.19
C LEU A 464 25.36 -6.87 -3.43
N THR A 465 24.75 -6.87 -4.61
CA THR A 465 25.46 -6.64 -5.89
C THR A 465 25.81 -5.17 -6.14
N SER A 466 25.25 -4.24 -5.37
CA SER A 466 25.65 -2.83 -5.36
C SER A 466 25.25 -2.18 -4.04
N ILE A 467 26.22 -1.83 -3.20
CA ILE A 467 26.04 -0.76 -2.22
C ILE A 467 26.59 0.47 -2.92
N SER A 468 25.71 1.36 -3.36
CA SER A 468 26.17 2.65 -3.90
C SER A 468 26.81 3.44 -2.75
N SER A 469 27.87 4.20 -3.04
CA SER A 469 28.42 5.19 -2.10
C SER A 469 27.39 6.24 -1.67
N THR A 470 26.26 6.35 -2.38
CA THR A 470 25.09 7.17 -2.01
C THR A 470 24.17 6.50 -0.99
N THR A 471 24.29 5.19 -0.75
CA THR A 471 23.40 4.46 0.17
C THR A 471 23.85 4.57 1.63
N LEU A 472 25.14 4.74 1.90
CA LEU A 472 25.67 4.87 3.27
C LEU A 472 26.71 6.00 3.34
N MET A 473 26.26 7.14 3.89
CA MET A 473 27.02 8.39 4.03
C MET A 473 27.70 8.84 2.73
N SER A 474 26.97 9.53 1.84
CA SER A 474 27.52 10.10 0.61
C SER A 474 28.70 11.04 0.89
N ASN A 475 29.50 11.35 -0.14
CA ASN A 475 30.57 12.34 0.01
C ASN A 475 30.01 13.70 0.49
N ASP A 476 28.80 14.07 0.05
CA ASP A 476 28.13 15.29 0.50
C ASP A 476 27.79 15.24 1.99
N VAL A 477 27.33 14.09 2.50
CA VAL A 477 27.09 13.90 3.94
C VAL A 477 28.39 13.95 4.72
N ILE A 478 29.46 13.31 4.23
CA ILE A 478 30.79 13.40 4.86
C ILE A 478 31.28 14.86 4.87
N ASP A 479 31.08 15.58 3.78
CA ASP A 479 31.45 16.99 3.66
C ASP A 479 30.63 17.87 4.59
N GLN A 480 29.32 17.61 4.72
CA GLN A 480 28.47 18.29 5.70
C GLN A 480 28.95 18.03 7.13
N ILE A 481 29.31 16.80 7.49
CA ILE A 481 29.82 16.46 8.83
C ILE A 481 31.17 17.14 9.07
N ALA A 482 32.11 17.02 8.12
CA ALA A 482 33.45 17.60 8.24
C ALA A 482 33.41 19.13 8.36
N THR A 483 32.45 19.78 7.69
CA THR A 483 32.29 21.24 7.70
C THR A 483 31.34 21.77 8.78
N CYS A 484 30.70 20.89 9.57
CA CYS A 484 29.64 21.31 10.50
C CYS A 484 30.13 22.20 11.65
N GLY A 485 31.44 22.24 11.91
CA GLY A 485 32.07 23.07 12.94
C GLY A 485 31.81 22.57 14.36
N ASP A 486 32.44 23.20 15.35
CA ASP A 486 32.06 23.01 16.75
C ASP A 486 30.71 23.69 16.99
N ARG A 487 29.80 22.97 17.62
CA ARG A 487 28.59 23.53 18.24
C ARG A 487 28.84 23.61 19.74
N LEU A 488 29.08 24.82 20.24
CA LEU A 488 29.00 25.11 21.67
C LEU A 488 27.55 25.05 22.15
#